data_AF-A0A9Q0GKN2-F1
#
_entry.id   AF-A0A9Q0GKN2-F1
#
_cell.length_a   1.000
_cell.length_b   1.000
_cell.length_c   1.000
_cell.angle_alpha   90.00
_cell.angle_beta   90.00
_cell.angle_gamma   90.00
#
_symmetry.space_group_name_H-M   'P 1'
#
loop_
_entity.id
_entity.type
_entity.pdbx_description
1 polymer ?
#
loop_
_entity_poly.entity_id
_entity_poly.type
_entity_poly.pdbx_seq_one_letter_code
_entity_poly.pdbx_strand_id
1 'polypeptide(L)'
;VFFFFIIKMGKIQFYYLPLPTILIFLLSAVFFFTLFGQGNCQCHAVTDLKIFQSPVDTQVQSMRQWKVTIFNDCICTQLNIKLACTGFQAPEKIDPSVSALSDDECDINNQQPLYGYETFNFTYASDTQYPFQPVYAEIACS
;
A
#
# COMPACT_ATOMS: atom_id res chain seq x y z
N VAL A 1 17.85 31.15 -27.81
CA VAL A 1 17.05 31.18 -29.05
C VAL A 1 16.75 29.74 -29.41
N PHE A 2 15.50 29.28 -29.25
CA PHE A 2 15.11 27.92 -29.64
C PHE A 2 14.76 27.93 -31.13
N PHE A 3 15.36 27.03 -31.91
CA PHE A 3 15.09 26.88 -33.33
C PHE A 3 14.05 25.78 -33.55
N PHE A 4 12.89 26.14 -34.11
CA PHE A 4 11.97 25.16 -34.67
C PHE A 4 12.09 25.19 -36.20
N PHE A 5 12.09 24.01 -36.81
CA PHE A 5 12.09 23.83 -38.25
C PHE A 5 10.82 23.10 -38.68
N ILE A 6 10.12 23.65 -39.66
CA ILE A 6 9.04 22.95 -40.37
C ILE A 6 9.54 22.69 -41.78
N ILE A 7 9.63 21.42 -42.18
CA ILE A 7 9.96 21.03 -43.54
C ILE A 7 8.67 21.05 -44.36
N LYS A 8 8.52 22.05 -45.24
CA LYS A 8 7.42 22.09 -46.21
C LYS A 8 8.02 22.11 -47.62
N MET A 9 7.76 21.05 -48.38
CA MET A 9 8.20 20.89 -49.78
C MET A 9 9.71 21.14 -50.00
N GLY A 10 10.57 20.46 -49.24
CA GLY A 10 12.02 20.41 -49.51
C GLY A 10 12.80 21.71 -49.23
N LYS A 11 12.18 22.76 -48.68
CA LYS A 11 12.87 23.97 -48.20
C LYS A 11 12.78 24.09 -46.69
N ILE A 12 13.93 24.34 -46.06
CA ILE A 12 14.05 24.69 -44.64
C ILE A 12 13.82 26.20 -44.54
N GLN A 13 12.74 26.62 -43.88
CA GLN A 13 12.45 28.02 -43.60
C GLN A 13 12.66 28.28 -42.11
N PHE A 14 13.53 29.23 -41.78
CA PHE A 14 13.83 29.66 -40.42
C PHE A 14 12.83 30.72 -40.00
N TYR A 15 11.97 30.42 -39.03
CA TYR A 15 11.03 31.40 -38.46
C TYR A 15 11.51 31.85 -37.09
N TYR A 16 11.74 33.16 -36.95
CA TYR A 16 12.04 33.78 -35.67
C TYR A 16 10.73 34.01 -34.91
N LEU A 17 10.48 33.22 -33.86
CA LEU A 17 9.38 33.51 -32.95
C LEU A 17 9.80 34.62 -31.97
N PRO A 18 9.01 35.69 -31.82
CA PRO A 18 9.34 36.79 -30.91
C PRO A 18 9.39 36.28 -29.46
N LEU A 19 10.36 36.76 -28.67
CA LEU A 19 10.55 36.43 -27.25
C LEU A 19 9.25 36.25 -26.43
N PRO A 20 8.22 37.12 -26.55
CA PRO A 20 6.96 36.94 -25.82
C PRO A 20 6.19 35.66 -26.19
N THR A 21 6.22 35.21 -27.45
CA THR A 21 5.54 33.96 -27.85
C THR A 21 6.19 32.73 -27.23
N ILE A 22 7.52 32.71 -27.13
CA ILE A 22 8.27 31.62 -26.47
C ILE A 22 7.91 31.58 -24.98
N LEU A 23 7.81 32.73 -24.33
CA LEU A 23 7.41 32.83 -22.93
C LEU A 23 6.00 32.29 -22.69
N ILE A 24 5.04 32.62 -23.57
CA ILE A 24 3.66 32.12 -23.49
C ILE A 24 3.63 30.59 -23.65
N PHE A 25 4.37 30.02 -24.60
CA PHE A 25 4.44 28.57 -24.78
C PHE A 25 5.01 27.86 -23.54
N LEU A 26 6.08 28.41 -22.94
CA LEU A 26 6.67 27.85 -21.72
C LEU A 26 5.71 27.92 -20.54
N LEU A 27 5.02 29.06 -20.35
CA LEU A 27 4.02 29.21 -19.28
C LEU A 27 2.83 28.26 -19.47
N SER A 28 2.36 28.08 -20.71
CA SER A 28 1.29 27.13 -21.02
C SER A 28 1.70 25.70 -20.72
N ALA A 29 2.93 25.29 -21.08
CA ALA A 29 3.44 23.96 -20.82
C ALA A 29 3.54 23.69 -19.31
N VAL A 30 4.08 24.64 -18.52
CA VAL A 30 4.15 24.51 -17.05
C VAL A 30 2.75 24.37 -16.44
N PHE A 31 1.77 25.17 -16.90
CA PHE A 31 0.39 25.08 -16.44
C PHE A 31 -0.24 23.71 -16.76
N PHE A 32 0.00 23.16 -17.96
CA PHE A 32 -0.46 21.81 -18.29
C PHE A 32 0.22 20.74 -17.42
N PHE A 33 1.52 20.84 -17.16
CA PHE A 33 2.23 19.90 -16.28
C PHE A 33 1.71 19.94 -14.83
N THR A 34 1.29 21.11 -14.32
CA THR A 34 0.68 21.19 -12.99
C THR A 34 -0.70 20.54 -12.90
N LEU A 35 -1.43 20.41 -14.01
CA LEU A 35 -2.75 19.77 -14.03
C LEU A 35 -2.68 18.24 -14.03
N PHE A 36 -1.53 17.65 -14.43
CA PHE A 36 -1.30 16.20 -14.41
C PHE A 36 -0.58 15.71 -13.14
N GLY A 37 -0.35 16.58 -12.16
CA GLY A 37 0.32 16.26 -10.90
C GLY A 37 -0.61 15.68 -9.84
N GLN A 38 -1.51 14.75 -10.17
CA GLN A 38 -2.10 13.89 -9.13
C GLN A 38 -1.17 12.68 -8.99
N GLY A 39 -0.40 12.65 -7.89
CA GLY A 39 0.46 11.53 -7.58
C GLY A 39 -0.37 10.25 -7.52
N ASN A 40 -0.07 9.29 -8.40
CA ASN A 40 -0.78 8.02 -8.54
C ASN A 40 -0.47 7.02 -7.41
N CYS A 41 -0.23 7.50 -6.19
CA CYS A 41 -0.13 6.65 -4.99
C CYS A 41 -1.55 6.36 -4.49
N GLN A 42 -2.34 5.63 -5.29
CA GLN A 42 -3.65 5.14 -4.84
C GLN A 42 -3.41 4.00 -3.87
N CYS A 43 -3.41 4.32 -2.58
CA CYS A 43 -3.43 3.34 -1.52
C CYS A 43 -4.87 2.97 -1.14
N HIS A 44 -5.08 1.71 -0.80
CA HIS A 44 -6.35 1.12 -0.45
C HIS A 44 -6.24 0.41 0.90
N ALA A 45 -7.17 0.73 1.81
CA ALA A 45 -7.10 0.30 3.20
C ALA A 45 -7.03 -1.23 3.37
N VAL A 46 -7.76 -1.98 2.54
CA VAL A 46 -7.88 -3.43 2.69
C VAL A 46 -7.05 -4.19 1.66
N THR A 47 -7.07 -3.78 0.39
CA THR A 47 -6.44 -4.57 -0.69
C THR A 47 -4.91 -4.49 -0.68
N ASP A 48 -4.35 -3.44 -0.08
CA ASP A 48 -2.90 -3.28 0.03
C ASP A 48 -2.33 -4.00 1.25
N LEU A 49 -3.18 -4.56 2.12
CA LEU A 49 -2.76 -5.46 3.19
C LEU A 49 -2.75 -6.91 2.69
N LYS A 50 -1.56 -7.43 2.40
CA LYS A 50 -1.38 -8.80 1.95
C LYS A 50 -1.09 -9.71 3.13
N ILE A 51 -1.84 -10.80 3.24
CA ILE A 51 -1.67 -11.79 4.30
C ILE A 51 -1.09 -13.08 3.71
N PHE A 52 0.01 -13.55 4.28
CA PHE A 52 0.64 -14.82 3.93
C PHE A 52 0.72 -15.72 5.16
N GLN A 53 0.61 -17.02 4.95
CA GLN A 53 0.70 -18.01 6.02
C GLN A 53 1.67 -19.12 5.64
N SER A 54 2.62 -19.41 6.53
CA SER A 54 3.59 -20.48 6.35
C SER A 54 3.63 -21.39 7.58
N PRO A 55 3.77 -22.71 7.43
CA PRO A 55 3.98 -23.60 8.56
C PRO A 55 5.31 -23.28 9.24
N VAL A 56 5.35 -23.40 10.55
CA VAL A 56 6.58 -23.35 11.35
C VAL A 56 6.96 -24.78 11.71
N ASP A 57 8.25 -25.12 11.66
CA ASP A 57 8.74 -26.48 11.94
C ASP A 57 8.59 -26.89 13.42
N THR A 58 8.24 -25.95 14.30
CA THR A 58 7.95 -26.19 15.71
C THR A 58 6.50 -26.57 15.92
N GLN A 59 6.28 -27.64 16.69
CA GLN A 59 4.95 -28.01 17.18
C GLN A 59 4.76 -27.49 18.59
N VAL A 60 3.59 -26.91 18.85
CA VAL A 60 3.17 -26.51 20.19
C VAL A 60 1.94 -27.33 20.55
N GLN A 61 1.96 -28.02 21.69
CA GLN A 61 0.85 -28.85 22.19
C GLN A 61 0.30 -29.90 21.18
N SER A 62 1.17 -30.50 20.36
CA SER A 62 0.80 -31.47 19.31
C SER A 62 0.00 -30.90 18.12
N MET A 63 -0.19 -29.58 18.06
CA MET A 63 -0.80 -28.89 16.92
C MET A 63 0.28 -28.26 16.03
N ARG A 64 -0.03 -28.09 14.74
CA ARG A 64 0.84 -27.37 13.80
C ARG A 64 0.81 -25.88 14.11
N GLN A 65 1.99 -25.26 14.14
CA GLN A 65 2.12 -23.82 14.29
C GLN A 65 2.17 -23.15 12.90
N TRP A 66 1.46 -22.04 12.78
CA TRP A 66 1.41 -21.22 11.57
C TRP A 66 1.95 -19.83 11.88
N LYS A 67 2.83 -19.33 11.01
CA LYS A 67 3.27 -17.94 11.00
C LYS A 67 2.41 -17.17 10.02
N VAL A 68 1.77 -16.12 10.53
CA VAL A 68 1.02 -15.14 9.74
C VAL A 68 1.92 -13.94 9.50
N THR A 69 1.96 -13.49 8.25
CA THR A 69 2.75 -12.38 7.77
C THR A 69 1.80 -11.38 7.14
N ILE A 70 1.68 -10.18 7.70
CA ILE A 70 0.84 -9.10 7.19
C ILE A 70 1.75 -8.04 6.61
N PHE A 71 1.64 -7.81 5.32
CA PHE A 71 2.49 -6.91 4.56
C PHE A 71 1.68 -5.72 4.04
N ASN A 72 2.15 -4.51 4.30
CA ASN A 72 1.58 -3.28 3.75
C ASN A 72 2.23 -2.96 2.40
N ASP A 73 1.55 -3.27 1.30
CA ASP A 73 2.01 -3.02 -0.09
C ASP A 73 1.84 -1.55 -0.53
N CYS A 74 1.31 -0.70 0.36
CA CYS A 74 1.14 0.73 0.12
C CYS A 74 2.35 1.51 0.67
N ILE A 75 2.67 2.65 0.06
CA ILE A 75 3.75 3.55 0.53
C ILE A 75 3.37 4.32 1.80
N CYS A 76 2.08 4.52 2.04
CA CYS A 76 1.54 5.18 3.22
C CYS A 76 1.48 4.24 4.42
N THR A 77 1.42 4.85 5.61
CA THR A 77 1.24 4.11 6.86
C THR A 77 -0.21 3.66 6.98
N GLN A 78 -0.43 2.42 7.43
CA GLN A 78 -1.74 1.93 7.80
C GLN A 78 -1.89 1.82 9.32
N LEU A 79 -2.99 2.36 9.84
CA LEU A 79 -3.32 2.45 11.26
C LEU A 79 -4.59 1.64 11.55
N ASN A 80 -4.79 1.29 12.82
CA ASN A 80 -6.03 0.67 13.31
C ASN A 80 -6.48 -0.53 12.48
N ILE A 81 -5.53 -1.37 12.07
CA ILE A 81 -5.78 -2.49 11.18
C ILE A 81 -6.57 -3.57 11.92
N LYS A 82 -7.67 -4.01 11.30
CA LYS A 82 -8.54 -5.06 11.81
C LYS A 82 -8.68 -6.20 10.81
N LEU A 83 -8.69 -7.43 11.35
CA LEU A 83 -8.94 -8.64 10.60
C LEU A 83 -10.27 -9.27 10.99
N ALA A 84 -10.94 -9.90 10.01
CA ALA A 84 -12.01 -10.85 10.28
C ALA A 84 -11.44 -12.06 11.05
N CYS A 85 -12.01 -12.33 12.21
CA CYS A 85 -11.62 -13.45 13.06
C CYS A 85 -12.81 -14.18 13.71
N THR A 86 -14.00 -14.10 13.11
CA THR A 86 -15.19 -14.84 13.54
C THR A 86 -14.89 -16.33 13.78
N GLY A 87 -15.16 -16.80 14.99
CA GLY A 87 -14.95 -18.20 15.37
C GLY A 87 -13.48 -18.62 15.52
N PHE A 88 -12.54 -17.68 15.40
CA PHE A 88 -11.13 -17.92 15.70
C PHE A 88 -10.92 -17.94 17.21
N GLN A 89 -10.87 -19.14 17.79
CA GLN A 89 -10.44 -19.34 19.18
C GLN A 89 -9.04 -19.95 19.16
N ALA A 90 -8.00 -19.12 19.32
CA ALA A 90 -6.64 -19.64 19.46
C ALA A 90 -6.54 -20.44 20.79
N PRO A 91 -6.20 -21.74 20.76
CA PRO A 91 -6.15 -22.58 21.96
C PRO A 91 -5.05 -22.16 22.95
N GLU A 92 -4.07 -21.41 22.47
CA GLU A 92 -2.91 -20.98 23.23
C GLU A 92 -2.67 -19.51 22.90
N LYS A 93 -2.45 -18.72 23.97
CA LYS A 93 -2.26 -17.27 23.95
C LYS A 93 -1.66 -16.82 22.63
N ILE A 94 -2.49 -16.16 21.82
CA ILE A 94 -1.98 -15.38 20.71
C ILE A 94 -0.87 -14.50 21.30
N ASP A 95 0.24 -14.39 20.56
CA ASP A 95 1.27 -13.41 20.84
C ASP A 95 0.59 -12.10 21.30
N PRO A 96 1.03 -11.46 22.40
CA PRO A 96 0.36 -10.28 22.97
C PRO A 96 0.24 -9.10 22.01
N SER A 97 0.74 -9.22 20.78
CA SER A 97 0.59 -8.30 19.66
C SER A 97 -0.73 -8.42 18.87
N VAL A 98 -1.56 -9.45 19.09
CA VAL A 98 -2.88 -9.56 18.44
C VAL A 98 -3.95 -9.73 19.51
N SER A 99 -4.86 -8.77 19.57
CA SER A 99 -5.90 -8.67 20.59
C SER A 99 -7.26 -8.90 19.95
N ALA A 100 -8.00 -9.91 20.41
CA ALA A 100 -9.40 -10.03 20.04
C ALA A 100 -10.17 -8.86 20.69
N LEU A 101 -10.72 -7.96 19.88
CA LEU A 101 -11.57 -6.86 20.36
C LEU A 101 -13.02 -7.32 20.57
N SER A 102 -13.46 -8.30 19.76
CA SER A 102 -14.83 -8.83 19.72
C SER A 102 -14.84 -10.26 19.18
N ASP A 103 -16.00 -10.92 19.18
CA ASP A 103 -16.15 -12.29 18.65
C ASP A 103 -15.89 -12.40 17.13
N ASP A 104 -15.89 -11.27 16.40
CA ASP A 104 -15.83 -11.22 14.93
C ASP A 104 -14.62 -10.44 14.36
N GLU A 105 -14.11 -9.44 15.09
CA GLU A 105 -12.98 -8.59 14.66
C GLU A 105 -11.80 -8.64 15.65
N CYS A 106 -10.59 -8.74 15.10
CA CYS A 106 -9.34 -8.78 15.84
C CYS A 106 -8.43 -7.61 15.44
N ASP A 107 -7.92 -6.90 16.44
CA ASP A 107 -6.87 -5.90 16.26
C ASP A 107 -5.52 -6.59 16.14
N ILE A 108 -4.71 -6.09 15.21
CA ILE A 108 -3.32 -6.53 15.04
C ILE A 108 -2.33 -5.48 15.52
N ASN A 109 -1.10 -5.93 15.77
CA ASN A 109 0.05 -5.10 16.12
C ASN A 109 -0.19 -4.16 17.33
N ASN A 110 -1.08 -4.50 18.27
CA ASN A 110 -1.44 -3.63 19.39
C ASN A 110 -1.81 -2.20 18.98
N GLN A 111 -2.52 -2.05 17.86
CA GLN A 111 -2.91 -0.75 17.29
C GLN A 111 -1.71 0.13 16.90
N GLN A 112 -0.50 -0.44 16.82
CA GLN A 112 0.67 0.27 16.33
C GLN A 112 0.61 0.42 14.81
N PRO A 113 1.16 1.54 14.28
CA PRO A 113 1.25 1.76 12.84
C PRO A 113 1.99 0.63 12.13
N LEU A 114 1.52 0.26 10.95
CA LEU A 114 2.28 -0.52 9.98
C LEU A 114 2.74 0.41 8.86
N TYR A 115 4.03 0.73 8.83
CA TYR A 115 4.60 1.66 7.86
C TYR A 115 4.55 1.09 6.44
N GLY A 116 4.74 1.96 5.45
CA GLY A 116 4.74 1.53 4.05
C GLY A 116 5.82 0.50 3.77
N TYR A 117 5.47 -0.57 3.06
CA TYR A 117 6.33 -1.72 2.77
C TYR A 117 6.86 -2.47 4.01
N GLU A 118 6.26 -2.24 5.18
CA GLU A 118 6.59 -2.96 6.40
C GLU A 118 5.77 -4.25 6.52
N THR A 119 6.29 -5.16 7.35
CA THR A 119 5.64 -6.45 7.63
C THR A 119 5.48 -6.66 9.14
N PHE A 120 4.28 -7.00 9.57
CA PHE A 120 3.98 -7.47 10.91
C PHE A 120 3.80 -8.99 10.90
N ASN A 121 4.32 -9.69 11.92
CA ASN A 121 4.24 -11.15 12.01
C ASN A 121 3.71 -11.58 13.37
N PHE A 122 2.84 -12.58 13.38
CA PHE A 122 2.44 -13.29 14.59
C PHE A 122 2.29 -14.79 14.31
N THR A 123 2.16 -15.60 15.36
CA THR A 123 1.97 -17.05 15.22
C THR A 123 0.72 -17.52 15.95
N TYR A 124 0.13 -18.61 15.47
CA TYR A 124 -0.96 -19.32 16.14
C TYR A 124 -0.84 -20.84 15.91
N ALA A 125 -1.45 -21.62 16.78
CA ALA A 125 -1.53 -23.07 16.66
C ALA A 125 -2.92 -23.49 16.15
N SER A 126 -2.96 -24.31 15.09
CA SER A 126 -4.19 -24.90 14.56
C SER A 126 -3.87 -26.06 13.61
N ASP A 127 -4.79 -27.01 13.48
CA ASP A 127 -4.66 -28.12 12.53
C ASP A 127 -4.63 -27.64 11.07
N THR A 128 -5.30 -26.53 10.77
CA THR A 128 -5.43 -25.95 9.43
C THR A 128 -5.19 -24.45 9.42
N GLN A 129 -4.93 -23.88 8.24
CA GLN A 129 -4.80 -22.43 8.09
C GLN A 129 -6.16 -21.74 8.28
N TYR A 130 -6.21 -20.74 9.15
CA TYR A 130 -7.36 -19.86 9.31
C TYR A 130 -7.36 -18.77 8.22
N PRO A 131 -8.49 -18.51 7.53
CA PRO A 131 -8.56 -17.57 6.42
C PRO A 131 -8.68 -16.12 6.89
N PHE A 132 -7.63 -15.56 7.50
CA PHE A 132 -7.61 -14.15 7.88
C PHE A 132 -7.85 -13.24 6.68
N GLN A 133 -8.69 -12.21 6.87
CA GLN A 133 -8.99 -11.20 5.86
C GLN A 133 -8.96 -9.81 6.51
N PRO A 134 -8.26 -8.81 5.92
CA PRO A 134 -8.40 -7.44 6.40
C PRO A 134 -9.81 -6.94 6.14
N VAL A 135 -10.44 -6.36 7.16
CA VAL A 135 -11.80 -5.78 7.06
C VAL A 135 -11.78 -4.27 7.16
N TYR A 136 -10.75 -3.73 7.82
CA TYR A 136 -10.63 -2.30 8.05
C TYR A 136 -9.17 -1.89 8.28
N ALA A 137 -8.83 -0.70 7.83
CA ALA A 137 -7.60 0.02 8.17
C ALA A 137 -7.80 1.51 7.87
N GLU A 138 -7.02 2.36 8.51
CA GLU A 138 -6.94 3.79 8.22
C GLU A 138 -5.64 4.11 7.51
N ILE A 139 -5.70 4.88 6.42
CA ILE A 139 -4.51 5.27 5.66
C ILE A 139 -4.04 6.65 6.11
N ALA A 140 -2.76 6.75 6.48
CA ALA A 140 -2.06 7.99 6.78
C ALA A 140 -0.89 8.19 5.80
N CYS A 141 -1.05 9.12 4.86
CA CYS A 141 -0.03 9.54 3.88
C CYS A 141 0.55 10.91 4.27
N SER A 142 1.88 11.06 4.20
CA SER A 142 2.61 12.30 4.51
C SER A 142 3.55 12.70 3.39
#